data_AF-A0A1J3CYE6-F1
#
_entry.id   AF-A0A1J3CYE6-F1
#
_cell.length_a   1.000
_cell.length_b   1.000
_cell.length_c   1.000
_cell.angle_alpha   90.00
_cell.angle_beta   90.00
_cell.angle_gamma   90.00
#
_symmetry.space_group_name_H-M   'P 1'
#
loop_
_entity.id
_entity.type
_entity.pdbx_description
1 polymer ?
#
loop_
_entity_poly.entity_id
_entity_poly.type
_entity_poly.pdbx_seq_one_letter_code
_entity_poly.pdbx_strand_id
1 'polypeptide(L)'
;MSSTSSRNAFEDGKYKSDLLTIDSSSRCCKTTLSSTPSPPKQLLVATPVDEGEYPAVMLLHGYLLYNSFYSQLMLHVSSHGFILIAPQVQFTLSGVHDATISWVLIL
;
A
#
# COMPACT_ATOMS: atom_id res chain seq x y z
N MET A 1 22.81 -3.06 -33.58
CA MET A 1 21.79 -2.00 -33.72
C MET A 1 20.65 -2.35 -32.77
N SER A 2 20.66 -1.81 -31.56
CA SER A 2 19.53 -2.01 -30.63
C SER A 2 18.38 -1.18 -31.16
N SER A 3 17.37 -1.83 -31.71
CA SER A 3 16.11 -1.18 -32.08
C SER A 3 15.44 -0.72 -30.79
N THR A 4 15.55 0.58 -30.51
CA THR A 4 14.75 1.22 -29.46
C THR A 4 13.32 1.25 -29.98
N SER A 5 12.59 0.14 -29.81
CA SER A 5 11.14 0.14 -29.92
C SER A 5 10.66 1.16 -28.90
N SER A 6 10.05 2.25 -29.38
CA SER A 6 9.41 3.24 -28.52
C SER A 6 8.34 2.51 -27.72
N ARG A 7 8.66 2.10 -26.49
CA ARG A 7 7.71 1.47 -25.60
C ARG A 7 6.72 2.56 -25.20
N ASN A 8 5.51 2.47 -25.71
CA ASN A 8 4.43 3.37 -25.33
C ASN A 8 4.22 3.22 -23.82
N ALA A 9 4.53 4.26 -23.05
CA ALA A 9 4.46 4.22 -21.59
C ALA A 9 3.01 4.14 -21.05
N PHE A 10 2.02 4.23 -21.93
CA PHE A 10 0.59 4.12 -21.60
C PHE A 10 0.03 2.72 -21.85
N GLU A 11 0.78 1.84 -22.51
CA GLU A 11 0.39 0.44 -22.70
C GLU A 11 0.81 -0.39 -21.50
N ASP A 12 0.00 -1.39 -21.15
CA ASP A 12 0.34 -2.30 -20.07
C ASP A 12 1.67 -3.01 -20.36
N GLY A 13 2.44 -3.20 -19.29
CA GLY A 13 3.72 -3.83 -19.33
C GLY A 13 3.63 -5.35 -19.50
N LYS A 14 4.80 -5.98 -19.53
CA LYS A 14 4.95 -7.42 -19.80
C LYS A 14 4.37 -8.30 -18.68
N TYR A 15 4.34 -7.80 -17.45
CA TYR A 15 4.01 -8.58 -16.27
C TYR A 15 2.53 -8.50 -15.96
N LYS A 16 1.94 -9.63 -15.57
CA LYS A 16 0.59 -9.63 -15.01
C LYS A 16 0.67 -9.09 -13.58
N SER A 17 -0.11 -8.07 -13.25
CA SER A 17 -0.15 -7.45 -11.93
C SER A 17 -1.42 -7.85 -11.15
N ASP A 18 -1.31 -7.94 -9.84
CA ASP A 18 -2.44 -8.15 -8.93
C ASP A 18 -2.49 -7.08 -7.82
N LEU A 19 -3.67 -6.88 -7.25
CA LEU A 19 -3.96 -5.87 -6.24
C LEU A 19 -4.31 -6.54 -4.91
N LEU A 20 -3.44 -6.35 -3.92
CA LEU A 20 -3.58 -6.86 -2.57
C LEU A 20 -4.08 -5.76 -1.65
N THR A 21 -5.19 -6.03 -0.97
CA THR A 21 -5.71 -5.17 0.09
C THR A 21 -5.37 -5.77 1.44
N ILE A 22 -4.52 -5.09 2.20
CA ILE A 22 -4.13 -5.51 3.55
C ILE A 22 -4.96 -4.69 4.53
N ASP A 23 -5.92 -5.34 5.19
CA ASP A 23 -6.73 -4.73 6.24
C ASP A 23 -6.12 -4.94 7.63
N SER A 24 -6.34 -3.98 8.54
CA SER A 24 -5.80 -4.01 9.90
C SER A 24 -6.37 -5.13 10.77
N SER A 25 -7.53 -5.71 10.42
CA SER A 25 -8.22 -6.75 11.20
C SER A 25 -7.92 -8.19 10.77
N SER A 26 -7.18 -8.43 9.67
CA SER A 26 -7.13 -9.74 9.03
C SER A 26 -6.21 -10.80 9.67
N ARG A 27 -5.88 -10.70 10.96
CA ARG A 27 -5.24 -11.81 11.70
C ARG A 27 -6.08 -12.25 12.88
N CYS A 28 -6.90 -13.28 12.65
CA CYS A 28 -7.41 -14.12 13.72
C CYS A 28 -6.24 -14.95 14.30
N CYS A 29 -6.15 -14.95 15.62
CA CYS A 29 -5.14 -15.50 16.50
C CYS A 29 -4.48 -16.84 16.07
N LYS A 30 -3.12 -16.89 16.15
CA LYS A 30 -2.31 -18.05 16.62
C LYS A 30 -0.81 -17.70 16.77
N THR A 31 -0.40 -17.57 18.04
CA THR A 31 0.81 -18.10 18.70
C THR A 31 2.24 -17.73 18.24
N THR A 32 3.00 -17.22 19.23
CA THR A 32 4.47 -17.15 19.45
C THR A 32 5.32 -16.14 18.65
N LEU A 33 5.73 -15.10 19.39
CA LEU A 33 7.03 -14.40 19.33
C LEU A 33 7.44 -13.76 17.99
N SER A 34 6.78 -12.67 17.61
CA SER A 34 7.40 -11.40 17.19
C SER A 34 6.27 -10.46 16.78
N SER A 35 5.95 -9.51 17.65
CA SER A 35 4.88 -8.55 17.42
C SER A 35 5.35 -7.52 16.38
N THR A 36 5.30 -7.88 15.09
CA THR A 36 5.36 -6.88 14.03
C THR A 36 4.06 -6.09 14.08
N PRO A 37 4.12 -4.76 14.34
CA PRO A 37 2.92 -3.94 14.42
C PRO A 37 2.20 -4.02 13.08
N SER A 38 0.92 -4.40 13.10
CA SER A 38 0.09 -4.29 11.91
C SER A 38 -0.07 -2.80 11.58
N PRO A 39 -0.11 -2.43 10.29
CA PRO A 39 -0.37 -1.05 9.93
C PRO A 39 -1.73 -0.64 10.54
N PRO A 40 -1.83 0.53 11.20
CA PRO A 40 -3.06 1.01 11.83
C PRO A 40 -4.23 1.19 10.85
N LYS A 41 -3.95 1.10 9.55
CA LYS A 41 -4.90 1.37 8.49
C LYS A 41 -4.67 0.47 7.27
N GLN A 42 -5.74 0.30 6.49
CA GLN A 42 -5.74 -0.41 5.21
C GLN A 42 -4.60 0.06 4.30
N LEU A 43 -3.79 -0.89 3.85
CA LEU A 43 -2.68 -0.71 2.92
C LEU A 43 -3.03 -1.38 1.60
N LEU A 44 -2.93 -0.64 0.50
CA LEU A 44 -3.14 -1.20 -0.84
C LEU A 44 -1.79 -1.46 -1.47
N VAL A 45 -1.59 -2.65 -2.02
CA VAL A 45 -0.33 -3.07 -2.66
C VAL A 45 -0.64 -3.60 -4.04
N ALA A 46 0.06 -3.11 -5.07
CA ALA A 46 0.07 -3.73 -6.40
C ALA A 46 1.42 -4.39 -6.64
N THR A 47 1.41 -5.64 -7.07
CA THR A 47 2.63 -6.42 -7.31
C THR A 47 2.49 -7.23 -8.59
N PRO A 48 3.59 -7.43 -9.35
CA PRO A 48 3.62 -8.46 -10.38
C PRO A 48 3.38 -9.84 -9.76
N VAL A 49 2.67 -10.70 -10.48
CA VAL A 49 2.32 -12.08 -10.08
C VAL A 49 3.53 -13.00 -10.22
N ASP A 50 4.38 -12.73 -11.22
CA ASP A 50 5.56 -13.54 -11.49
C ASP A 50 6.62 -13.31 -10.42
N GLU A 51 7.16 -14.40 -9.86
CA GLU A 51 8.24 -14.34 -8.87
C GLU A 51 9.48 -13.63 -9.45
N GLY A 52 9.99 -12.66 -8.70
CA GLY A 52 11.14 -11.86 -9.12
C GLY A 52 11.50 -10.78 -8.12
N GLU A 53 12.67 -10.18 -8.31
CA GLU A 53 13.09 -9.00 -7.57
C GLU A 53 12.66 -7.75 -8.33
N TYR A 54 11.79 -6.95 -7.72
CA TYR A 54 11.25 -5.74 -8.33
C TYR A 54 11.47 -4.53 -7.41
N PRO A 55 11.77 -3.35 -7.97
CA PRO A 55 11.84 -2.11 -7.19
C PRO A 55 10.49 -1.78 -6.55
N ALA A 56 10.52 -1.42 -5.27
CA ALA A 56 9.36 -0.97 -4.52
C ALA A 56 9.21 0.56 -4.56
N VAL A 57 7.99 1.03 -4.83
CA VAL A 57 7.65 2.45 -4.93
C VAL A 57 6.45 2.74 -4.02
N MET A 58 6.59 3.76 -3.17
CA MET A 58 5.51 4.20 -2.29
C MET A 58 4.72 5.35 -2.94
N LEU A 59 3.43 5.12 -3.18
CA LEU A 59 2.54 6.07 -3.82
C LEU A 59 1.79 6.85 -2.73
N LEU A 60 2.32 8.03 -2.39
CA LEU A 60 1.72 8.94 -1.43
C LEU A 60 0.71 9.86 -2.12
N HIS A 61 -0.57 9.68 -1.80
CA HIS A 61 -1.60 10.58 -2.25
C HIS A 61 -1.66 11.84 -1.36
N GLY A 62 -1.48 13.03 -1.95
CA GLY A 62 -1.50 14.32 -1.23
C GLY A 62 -2.88 14.90 -0.88
N TYR A 63 -3.99 14.20 -1.16
CA TYR A 63 -5.35 14.67 -0.90
C TYR A 63 -6.16 13.56 -0.18
N LEU A 64 -7.35 13.88 0.32
CA LEU A 64 -8.20 12.99 1.13
C LEU A 64 -8.90 11.85 0.35
N LEU A 65 -8.39 11.38 -0.80
CA LEU A 65 -9.05 10.32 -1.57
C LEU A 65 -8.67 8.92 -1.08
N TYR A 66 -9.51 7.94 -1.37
CA TYR A 66 -9.24 6.52 -1.11
C TYR A 66 -8.10 6.01 -2.00
N ASN A 67 -7.28 5.09 -1.45
CA ASN A 67 -6.18 4.45 -2.19
C ASN A 67 -6.68 3.66 -3.44
N SER A 68 -7.91 3.15 -3.39
CA SER A 68 -8.55 2.39 -4.48
C SER A 68 -8.77 3.18 -5.76
N PHE A 69 -8.84 4.52 -5.70
CA PHE A 69 -8.97 5.35 -6.90
C PHE A 69 -7.74 5.26 -7.82
N TYR A 70 -6.57 4.95 -7.27
CA TYR A 70 -5.33 4.79 -8.03
C TYR A 70 -5.05 3.34 -8.43
N SER A 71 -5.99 2.42 -8.18
CA SER A 71 -5.81 0.99 -8.49
C SER A 71 -5.41 0.73 -9.94
N GLN A 72 -6.01 1.43 -10.91
CA GLN A 72 -5.65 1.32 -12.33
C GLN A 72 -4.21 1.76 -12.59
N LEU A 73 -3.79 2.90 -12.03
CA LEU A 73 -2.41 3.39 -12.15
C LEU A 73 -1.43 2.43 -11.49
N MET A 74 -1.76 1.91 -10.31
CA MET A 74 -0.93 0.98 -9.58
C MET A 74 -0.76 -0.35 -10.33
N LEU A 75 -1.83 -0.91 -10.90
CA LEU A 75 -1.74 -2.11 -11.73
C LEU A 75 -0.91 -1.85 -12.98
N HIS A 76 -1.13 -0.72 -13.64
CA HIS A 76 -0.38 -0.34 -14.83
C HIS A 76 1.13 -0.24 -14.54
N VAL A 77 1.55 0.51 -13.52
CA VAL A 77 2.97 0.61 -13.18
C VAL A 77 3.52 -0.74 -12.69
N SER A 78 2.71 -1.54 -12.00
CA SER A 78 3.09 -2.89 -11.56
C SER A 78 3.33 -3.84 -12.73
N SER A 79 2.55 -3.73 -13.81
CA SER A 79 2.74 -4.52 -15.04
C SER A 79 4.08 -4.24 -15.75
N HIS A 80 4.73 -3.10 -15.46
CA HIS A 80 6.09 -2.80 -15.93
C HIS A 80 7.20 -3.39 -15.04
N GLY A 81 6.84 -4.06 -13.94
CA GLY A 81 7.78 -4.71 -13.03
C GLY A 81 8.14 -3.85 -11.82
N PHE A 82 7.15 -3.20 -11.21
CA PHE A 82 7.30 -2.43 -9.97
C PHE A 82 6.36 -2.94 -8.90
N ILE A 83 6.76 -2.86 -7.63
CA ILE A 83 5.86 -3.11 -6.51
C ILE A 83 5.38 -1.76 -6.00
N LEU A 84 4.08 -1.48 -6.09
CA LEU A 84 3.51 -0.24 -5.61
C LEU A 84 2.82 -0.44 -4.28
N ILE A 85 3.14 0.44 -3.34
CA ILE A 85 2.58 0.45 -2.00
C ILE A 85 1.86 1.79 -1.82
N ALA A 86 0.55 1.76 -1.61
CA ALA A 86 -0.28 2.95 -1.38
C ALA A 86 -0.89 2.90 0.03
N PRO A 87 -0.20 3.45 1.03
CA PRO A 87 -0.76 3.64 2.36
C PRO A 87 -1.96 4.57 2.29
N GLN A 88 -3.07 4.19 2.93
CA GLN A 88 -4.17 5.13 3.10
C GLN A 88 -3.77 6.18 4.15
N VAL A 89 -3.60 7.43 3.73
CA VAL A 89 -3.36 8.55 4.66
C VAL A 89 -4.71 9.12 5.05
N GLN A 90 -5.33 8.60 6.11
CA GLN A 90 -6.46 9.31 6.71
C GLN A 90 -5.89 10.38 7.63
N PHE A 91 -6.26 11.63 7.36
CA PHE A 91 -6.25 12.70 8.36
C PHE A 91 -7.21 12.29 9.49
N THR A 92 -6.78 11.40 10.36
CA THR A 92 -7.44 11.20 11.64
C THR A 92 -7.16 12.45 12.46
N LEU A 93 -8.13 13.37 12.50
CA LEU A 93 -8.29 14.32 13.61
C LEU A 93 -8.52 13.59 14.96
N SER A 94 -8.47 12.25 14.98
CA SER A 94 -8.50 11.40 16.17
C SER A 94 -7.17 11.39 16.92
N GLY A 95 -6.46 12.51 16.95
CA GLY A 95 -5.51 12.84 18.02
C GLY A 95 -6.18 13.57 19.18
N VAL A 96 -7.52 13.60 19.25
CA VAL A 96 -8.26 14.31 20.31
C VAL A 96 -9.08 13.36 21.20
N HIS A 97 -9.31 12.08 20.85
CA HIS A 97 -10.23 11.25 21.65
C HIS A 97 -9.81 9.81 22.02
N ASP A 98 -8.58 9.35 21.71
CA ASP A 98 -8.21 7.95 22.08
C ASP A 98 -6.81 7.79 22.71
N ALA A 99 -6.14 8.88 23.05
CA ALA A 99 -4.97 8.82 23.92
C ALA A 99 -5.11 9.88 25.01
N THR A 100 -5.25 9.41 26.26
CA THR A 100 -5.08 10.19 27.49
C THR A 100 -6.34 10.84 28.12
N ILE A 101 -7.29 10.03 28.58
CA ILE A 101 -7.98 10.29 29.87
C ILE A 101 -7.48 9.28 30.92
N SER A 102 -6.16 9.09 30.98
CA SER A 102 -5.50 8.24 32.01
C SER A 102 -4.49 9.03 32.86
N TRP A 103 -4.34 10.34 32.64
CA TRP A 103 -3.46 11.19 33.45
C TRP A 103 -4.20 12.33 34.18
N VAL A 104 -5.51 12.47 34.02
CA VAL A 104 -6.35 13.43 34.78
C VAL A 104 -7.18 12.69 35.84
N LEU A 105 -6.51 11.86 36.64
CA LEU A 105 -7.01 11.43 37.96
C LEU A 105 -5.83 11.14 38.90
N ILE A 106 -4.85 12.04 38.92
CA ILE A 106 -3.92 12.18 40.04
C ILE A 106 -3.65 13.67 40.18
N LEU A 107 -4.54 14.36 40.89
CA LEU A 107 -4.31 15.55 41.74
C LEU A 107 -5.61 15.90 42.44
#